data_AF-A0A8H6HCL3-F1
#
_entry.id   AF-A0A8H6HCL3-F1
#
_cell.length_a   1.000
_cell.length_b   1.000
_cell.length_c   1.000
_cell.angle_alpha   90.00
_cell.angle_beta   90.00
_cell.angle_gamma   90.00
#
_symmetry.space_group_name_H-M   'P 1'
#
loop_
_entity.id
_entity.type
_entity.pdbx_description
1 polymer ?
#
loop_
_entity_poly.entity_id
_entity_poly.type
_entity_poly.pdbx_seq_one_letter_code
_entity_poly.pdbx_strand_id
1 'polypeptide(L)'
;MPCTVGVCRVAKGDRLTPQLLAAADNGCECSLRRVADIVQKGSDPCTRQVIKLAFKFLDPEPLTRFTAENPWYSLSNRLASNRAMHCLSLLHSIASEFYSDPFLVSDELDSYVQSMDGICQWITHSLQRADVNVERNGQAEEGAGLTHWAGILAMTHGVHPRIARALWSSTAFCKLVIQMWAFKTSTGRFKTFFFLNAGCLILKLMRECLNDEDGREFLLRELTRLPHFAKAFTTVTIRRCRQVQEDHLKGEIPRSEALHYVSSAMDVILFSASHNQLVERAFAKRQYLKHLVSSMVSLADGASSTDGTFVFLEESSRRLVSLAIDIPSNRVDYNFGELVDGGFVEYIGRLLDLFPENVDHDPELVDRVERVIQILGSQMIHPHVTSRLQEVATKVEDLHPRRPTSSRPLSLPQLATPIVQLFASATRSAHHRVTLSSYLPPSDRLAAHVQEARLGEARLTRIAHRIAPRRQRHEPHCRKWKRVLGRR
;
A
#
# COMPACT_ATOMS: atom_id res chain seq x y z
N MET A 1 -21.20 -36.89 -19.63
CA MET A 1 -20.92 -37.44 -20.97
C MET A 1 -19.61 -36.86 -21.47
N PRO A 2 -18.70 -37.64 -22.08
CA PRO A 2 -17.49 -37.08 -22.68
C PRO A 2 -17.90 -36.29 -23.93
N CYS A 3 -17.68 -34.97 -23.95
CA CYS A 3 -17.81 -34.19 -25.18
C CYS A 3 -16.69 -34.65 -26.14
N THR A 4 -17.07 -35.17 -27.30
CA THR A 4 -16.14 -35.56 -28.36
C THR A 4 -15.27 -34.35 -28.72
N VAL A 5 -13.95 -34.55 -28.70
CA VAL A 5 -12.92 -33.53 -28.94
C VAL A 5 -12.95 -33.13 -30.42
N GLY A 6 -13.97 -32.37 -30.81
CA GLY A 6 -14.00 -31.62 -32.05
C GLY A 6 -13.34 -30.26 -31.82
N VAL A 7 -12.49 -29.83 -32.75
CA VAL A 7 -11.82 -28.53 -32.70
C VAL A 7 -12.87 -27.42 -32.71
N CYS A 8 -13.26 -26.93 -31.53
CA CYS A 8 -14.18 -25.80 -31.36
C CYS A 8 -13.46 -24.48 -31.69
N ARG A 9 -13.22 -24.21 -32.97
CA ARG A 9 -12.85 -22.86 -33.42
C ARG A 9 -14.12 -22.07 -33.70
N VAL A 10 -14.29 -20.95 -33.00
CA VAL A 10 -15.38 -20.00 -33.22
C VAL A 10 -15.18 -19.31 -34.56
N ALA A 11 -16.14 -19.50 -35.47
CA ALA A 11 -16.18 -18.81 -36.75
C ALA A 11 -16.73 -17.38 -36.59
N LYS A 12 -16.38 -16.48 -37.52
CA LYS A 12 -16.94 -15.11 -37.55
C LYS A 12 -18.44 -15.22 -37.84
N GLY A 13 -19.28 -14.83 -36.88
CA GLY A 13 -20.75 -14.93 -36.97
C GLY A 13 -21.40 -15.98 -36.06
N ASP A 14 -20.65 -16.70 -35.24
CA ASP A 14 -21.20 -17.57 -34.20
C ASP A 14 -22.05 -16.77 -33.19
N ARG A 15 -23.24 -17.29 -32.87
CA ARG A 15 -24.20 -16.72 -31.91
C ARG A 15 -24.55 -17.70 -30.79
N LEU A 16 -24.97 -17.17 -29.65
CA LEU A 16 -25.54 -17.88 -28.52
C LEU A 16 -26.88 -18.49 -28.94
N THR A 17 -26.92 -19.83 -28.96
CA THR A 17 -28.17 -20.58 -29.20
C THR A 17 -28.66 -21.19 -27.89
N PRO A 18 -29.98 -21.42 -27.74
CA PRO A 18 -30.52 -22.10 -26.56
C PRO A 18 -29.91 -23.48 -26.32
N GLN A 19 -29.59 -24.21 -27.39
CA GLN A 19 -28.93 -25.52 -27.32
C GLN A 19 -27.50 -25.41 -26.76
N LEU A 20 -26.75 -24.39 -27.18
CA LEU A 20 -25.41 -24.14 -26.65
C LEU A 20 -25.44 -23.78 -25.16
N LEU A 21 -26.38 -22.92 -24.76
CA LEU A 21 -26.56 -22.53 -23.36
C LEU A 21 -27.01 -23.72 -22.50
N ALA A 22 -27.92 -24.57 -22.98
CA ALA A 22 -28.32 -25.78 -22.29
C ALA A 22 -27.17 -26.79 -22.14
N ALA A 23 -26.36 -26.97 -23.18
CA ALA A 23 -25.19 -27.85 -23.12
C ALA A 23 -24.12 -27.32 -22.15
N ALA A 24 -23.93 -25.99 -22.12
CA ALA A 24 -23.05 -25.32 -21.16
C ALA A 24 -23.58 -25.44 -19.72
N ASP A 25 -24.89 -25.28 -19.52
CA ASP A 25 -25.54 -25.40 -18.20
C ASP A 25 -25.43 -26.82 -17.63
N ASN A 26 -25.45 -27.83 -18.50
CA ASN A 26 -25.16 -29.22 -18.14
C ASN A 26 -23.66 -29.49 -17.89
N GLY A 27 -22.80 -28.49 -18.03
CA GLY A 27 -21.38 -28.56 -17.72
C GLY A 27 -20.48 -29.10 -18.84
N CYS A 28 -20.89 -29.05 -20.12
CA CYS A 28 -19.95 -29.35 -21.21
C CYS A 28 -18.91 -28.22 -21.34
N GLU A 29 -17.64 -28.55 -21.11
CA GLU A 29 -16.51 -27.62 -21.19
C GLU A 29 -16.42 -26.91 -22.54
N CYS A 30 -16.55 -27.65 -23.65
CA CYS A 30 -16.50 -27.08 -25.00
C CYS A 30 -17.61 -26.04 -25.23
N SER A 31 -18.79 -26.28 -24.64
CA SER A 31 -19.92 -25.35 -24.75
C SER A 31 -19.68 -24.09 -23.92
N LEU A 32 -19.18 -24.24 -22.68
CA LEU A 32 -18.80 -23.11 -21.83
C LEU A 32 -17.71 -22.25 -22.47
N ARG A 33 -16.68 -22.88 -23.03
CA ARG A 33 -15.62 -22.17 -23.78
C ARG A 33 -16.21 -21.39 -24.95
N ARG A 34 -17.09 -22.01 -25.74
CA ARG A 34 -17.71 -21.35 -26.90
C ARG A 34 -18.62 -20.19 -26.48
N VAL A 35 -19.38 -20.32 -25.39
CA VAL A 35 -20.15 -19.21 -24.81
C VAL A 35 -19.21 -18.05 -24.42
N ALA A 36 -18.12 -18.34 -23.71
CA ALA A 36 -17.12 -17.34 -23.33
C ALA A 36 -16.53 -16.63 -24.54
N ASP A 37 -16.10 -17.39 -25.56
CA ASP A 37 -15.51 -16.85 -26.78
C ASP A 37 -16.49 -15.97 -27.58
N ILE A 38 -17.78 -16.33 -27.65
CA ILE A 38 -18.81 -15.55 -28.37
C ILE A 38 -19.05 -14.20 -27.67
N VAL A 39 -19.22 -14.23 -26.33
CA VAL A 39 -19.48 -13.03 -25.54
C VAL A 39 -18.27 -12.10 -25.52
N GLN A 40 -17.06 -12.64 -25.31
CA GLN A 40 -15.84 -11.84 -25.27
C GLN A 40 -15.49 -11.18 -26.62
N LYS A 41 -15.86 -11.81 -27.74
CA LYS A 41 -15.69 -11.21 -29.09
C LYS A 41 -16.73 -10.13 -29.40
N GLY A 42 -17.70 -9.91 -28.51
CA GLY A 42 -18.80 -8.97 -28.73
C GLY A 42 -19.77 -9.43 -29.82
N SER A 43 -19.80 -10.73 -30.14
CA SER A 43 -20.72 -11.27 -31.14
C SER A 43 -22.17 -11.26 -30.65
N ASP A 44 -22.38 -11.43 -29.34
CA ASP A 44 -23.68 -11.35 -28.66
C ASP A 44 -23.52 -10.74 -27.26
N PRO A 45 -24.57 -10.09 -26.70
CA PRO A 45 -24.52 -9.43 -25.40
C PRO A 45 -24.45 -10.41 -24.22
N CYS A 46 -23.99 -9.94 -23.05
CA CYS A 46 -23.91 -10.76 -21.85
C CYS A 46 -25.29 -10.90 -21.18
N THR A 47 -26.08 -11.86 -21.65
CA THR A 47 -27.45 -12.04 -21.15
C THR A 47 -27.51 -12.59 -19.72
N ARG A 48 -28.67 -12.42 -19.06
CA ARG A 48 -28.99 -13.02 -17.75
C ARG A 48 -28.68 -14.51 -17.65
N GLN A 49 -28.96 -15.28 -18.71
CA GLN A 49 -28.70 -16.72 -18.73
C GLN A 49 -27.20 -17.02 -18.66
N VAL A 50 -26.37 -16.20 -19.33
CA VAL A 50 -24.90 -16.32 -19.29
C VAL A 50 -24.36 -15.97 -17.89
N ILE A 51 -24.94 -14.96 -17.24
CA ILE A 51 -24.54 -14.56 -15.88
C ILE A 51 -24.85 -15.67 -14.87
N LYS A 52 -26.07 -16.22 -14.90
CA LYS A 52 -26.46 -17.35 -14.03
C LYS A 52 -25.59 -18.56 -14.27
N LEU A 53 -25.32 -18.87 -15.54
CA LEU A 53 -24.42 -19.94 -15.94
C LEU A 53 -23.01 -19.74 -15.36
N ALA A 54 -22.45 -18.53 -15.47
CA ALA A 54 -21.13 -18.22 -14.95
C ALA A 54 -21.08 -18.42 -13.42
N PHE A 55 -22.01 -17.83 -12.68
CA PHE A 55 -22.06 -17.91 -11.22
C PHE A 55 -22.30 -19.34 -10.70
N LYS A 56 -23.10 -20.15 -11.41
CA LYS A 56 -23.29 -21.58 -11.11
C LYS A 56 -21.97 -22.35 -11.05
N PHE A 57 -21.04 -22.09 -11.97
CA PHE A 57 -19.76 -22.80 -12.03
C PHE A 57 -18.62 -22.10 -11.27
N LEU A 58 -18.90 -20.94 -10.67
CA LEU A 58 -17.98 -20.23 -9.77
C LEU A 58 -18.29 -20.47 -8.28
N ASP A 59 -19.19 -21.42 -7.99
CA ASP A 59 -19.41 -21.94 -6.65
C ASP A 59 -18.08 -22.44 -6.05
N PRO A 60 -17.73 -22.09 -4.80
CA PRO A 60 -16.51 -22.58 -4.13
C PRO A 60 -16.60 -24.04 -3.67
N GLU A 61 -17.78 -24.67 -3.59
CA GLU A 61 -17.94 -26.04 -3.08
C GLU A 61 -16.97 -27.05 -3.75
N PRO A 62 -16.76 -27.04 -5.08
CA PRO A 62 -15.80 -27.94 -5.72
C PRO A 62 -14.38 -27.77 -5.19
N LEU A 63 -13.96 -26.56 -4.80
CA LEU A 63 -12.63 -26.28 -4.27
C LEU A 63 -12.36 -26.98 -2.93
N THR A 64 -13.40 -27.19 -2.10
CA THR A 64 -13.27 -27.90 -0.82
C THR A 64 -12.87 -29.37 -0.99
N ARG A 65 -13.13 -29.95 -2.17
CA ARG A 65 -12.83 -31.35 -2.50
C ARG A 65 -11.39 -31.55 -3.02
N PHE A 66 -10.59 -30.49 -3.13
CA PHE A 66 -9.20 -30.54 -3.59
C PHE A 66 -8.19 -30.95 -2.48
N THR A 67 -8.62 -31.54 -1.37
CA THR A 67 -7.76 -31.82 -0.22
C THR A 67 -6.79 -33.01 -0.38
N ALA A 68 -5.54 -32.73 -0.03
CA ALA A 68 -4.41 -33.55 0.46
C ALA A 68 -3.66 -34.54 -0.45
N GLU A 69 -4.28 -35.51 -1.14
CA GLU A 69 -3.49 -36.66 -1.67
C GLU A 69 -3.08 -36.60 -3.14
N ASN A 70 -3.72 -35.77 -3.97
CA ASN A 70 -3.16 -35.29 -5.26
C ASN A 70 -4.23 -34.42 -5.96
N PRO A 71 -4.20 -33.09 -5.78
CA PRO A 71 -5.28 -32.22 -6.25
C PRO A 71 -5.51 -32.24 -7.78
N TRP A 72 -4.52 -32.69 -8.55
CA TRP A 72 -4.44 -32.51 -10.00
C TRP A 72 -4.77 -33.74 -10.84
N TYR A 73 -4.87 -34.93 -10.23
CA TYR A 73 -4.98 -36.19 -10.98
C TYR A 73 -6.42 -36.65 -11.21
N SER A 74 -7.39 -36.17 -10.43
CA SER A 74 -8.79 -36.56 -10.65
C SER A 74 -9.36 -35.82 -11.87
N LEU A 75 -10.00 -36.57 -12.78
CA LEU A 75 -10.68 -36.01 -13.95
C LEU A 75 -11.75 -34.98 -13.53
N SER A 76 -12.44 -35.24 -12.42
CA SER A 76 -13.47 -34.36 -11.85
C SER A 76 -12.92 -32.98 -11.48
N ASN A 77 -11.76 -32.93 -10.82
CA ASN A 77 -11.11 -31.68 -10.40
C ASN A 77 -10.65 -30.85 -11.60
N ARG A 78 -10.10 -31.50 -12.63
CA ARG A 78 -9.70 -30.83 -13.88
C ARG A 78 -10.91 -30.25 -14.60
N LEU A 79 -12.01 -31.01 -14.73
CA LEU A 79 -13.24 -30.52 -15.35
C LEU A 79 -13.89 -29.38 -14.54
N ALA A 80 -13.89 -29.44 -13.21
CA ALA A 80 -14.37 -28.34 -12.39
C ALA A 80 -13.52 -27.07 -12.61
N SER A 81 -12.19 -27.22 -12.58
CA SER A 81 -11.27 -26.10 -12.81
C SER A 81 -11.42 -25.50 -14.21
N ASN A 82 -11.48 -26.31 -15.28
CA ASN A 82 -11.61 -25.78 -16.65
C ASN A 82 -12.92 -25.00 -16.82
N ARG A 83 -14.03 -25.55 -16.30
CA ARG A 83 -15.34 -24.87 -16.33
C ARG A 83 -15.28 -23.53 -15.60
N ALA A 84 -14.70 -23.51 -14.40
CA ALA A 84 -14.53 -22.28 -13.63
C ALA A 84 -13.65 -21.26 -14.37
N MET A 85 -12.56 -21.67 -15.04
CA MET A 85 -11.71 -20.73 -15.79
C MET A 85 -12.45 -20.06 -16.95
N HIS A 86 -13.26 -20.81 -17.71
CA HIS A 86 -14.12 -20.23 -18.75
C HIS A 86 -15.18 -19.29 -18.19
N CYS A 87 -15.66 -19.52 -16.97
CA CYS A 87 -16.62 -18.64 -16.31
C CYS A 87 -15.94 -17.41 -15.70
N LEU A 88 -14.73 -17.54 -15.16
CA LEU A 88 -13.94 -16.39 -14.69
C LEU A 88 -13.61 -15.44 -15.84
N SER A 89 -13.33 -15.97 -17.04
CA SER A 89 -13.02 -15.13 -18.20
C SER A 89 -14.23 -14.31 -18.67
N LEU A 90 -15.46 -14.71 -18.33
CA LEU A 90 -16.68 -13.95 -18.58
C LEU A 90 -16.85 -12.74 -17.66
N LEU A 91 -16.17 -12.68 -16.51
CA LEU A 91 -16.39 -11.63 -15.50
C LEU A 91 -16.16 -10.22 -16.03
N HIS A 92 -15.20 -10.02 -16.94
CA HIS A 92 -15.02 -8.72 -17.61
C HIS A 92 -16.28 -8.31 -18.38
N SER A 93 -16.87 -9.24 -19.14
CA SER A 93 -18.06 -8.96 -19.95
C SER A 93 -19.27 -8.73 -19.06
N ILE A 94 -19.41 -9.50 -17.99
CA ILE A 94 -20.48 -9.31 -16.99
C ILE A 94 -20.36 -7.93 -16.34
N ALA A 95 -19.17 -7.55 -15.87
CA ALA A 95 -18.95 -6.23 -15.25
C ALA A 95 -19.24 -5.08 -16.23
N SER A 96 -18.82 -5.21 -17.49
CA SER A 96 -19.10 -4.23 -18.54
C SER A 96 -20.59 -4.09 -18.86
N GLU A 97 -21.32 -5.21 -18.90
CA GLU A 97 -22.75 -5.21 -19.14
C GLU A 97 -23.51 -4.60 -17.96
N PHE A 98 -23.13 -4.93 -16.72
CA PHE A 98 -23.70 -4.33 -15.52
C PHE A 98 -23.48 -2.80 -15.48
N TYR A 99 -22.34 -2.32 -15.96
CA TYR A 99 -22.10 -0.88 -16.07
C TYR A 99 -23.02 -0.21 -17.11
N SER A 100 -23.40 -0.94 -18.16
CA SER A 100 -24.16 -0.42 -19.30
C SER A 100 -25.68 -0.58 -19.14
N ASP A 101 -26.14 -1.58 -18.39
CA ASP A 101 -27.55 -1.89 -18.16
C ASP A 101 -27.90 -1.93 -16.65
N PRO A 102 -28.46 -0.84 -16.10
CA PRO A 102 -28.89 -0.79 -14.70
C PRO A 102 -29.99 -1.79 -14.32
N PHE A 103 -30.82 -2.25 -15.27
CA PHE A 103 -31.88 -3.22 -14.98
C PHE A 103 -31.28 -4.60 -14.73
N LEU A 104 -30.26 -4.98 -15.51
CA LEU A 104 -29.53 -6.22 -15.31
C LEU A 104 -28.82 -6.25 -13.95
N VAL A 105 -28.25 -5.12 -13.51
CA VAL A 105 -27.71 -4.97 -12.15
C VAL A 105 -28.79 -5.25 -11.12
N SER A 106 -29.95 -4.58 -11.20
CA SER A 106 -31.02 -4.74 -10.21
C SER A 106 -31.43 -6.20 -10.02
N ASP A 107 -31.51 -6.96 -11.12
CA ASP A 107 -32.04 -8.32 -11.10
C ASP A 107 -31.01 -9.39 -10.69
N GLU A 108 -29.72 -9.18 -10.96
CA GLU A 108 -28.68 -10.19 -10.75
C GLU A 108 -27.62 -9.78 -9.71
N LEU A 109 -27.77 -8.61 -9.08
CA LEU A 109 -26.85 -8.08 -8.06
C LEU A 109 -26.67 -9.03 -6.88
N ASP A 110 -27.75 -9.61 -6.36
CA ASP A 110 -27.67 -10.49 -5.19
C ASP A 110 -26.88 -11.77 -5.51
N SER A 111 -27.07 -12.34 -6.70
CA SER A 111 -26.29 -13.49 -7.16
C SER A 111 -24.81 -13.13 -7.33
N TYR A 112 -24.48 -11.96 -7.89
CA TYR A 112 -23.10 -11.50 -7.98
C TYR A 112 -22.47 -11.38 -6.59
N VAL A 113 -23.15 -10.70 -5.66
CA VAL A 113 -22.69 -10.51 -4.28
C VAL A 113 -22.42 -11.85 -3.59
N GLN A 114 -23.33 -12.83 -3.74
CA GLN A 114 -23.18 -14.16 -3.14
C GLN A 114 -22.03 -14.97 -3.75
N SER A 115 -21.77 -14.81 -5.05
CA SER A 115 -20.68 -15.52 -5.74
C SER A 115 -19.30 -14.91 -5.51
N MET A 116 -19.18 -13.77 -4.83
CA MET A 116 -17.93 -13.03 -4.74
C MET A 116 -16.79 -13.81 -4.09
N ASP A 117 -17.08 -14.53 -3.00
CA ASP A 117 -16.07 -15.33 -2.32
C ASP A 117 -15.60 -16.49 -3.22
N GLY A 118 -16.52 -17.14 -3.93
CA GLY A 118 -16.23 -18.17 -4.93
C GLY A 118 -15.34 -17.66 -6.06
N ILE A 119 -15.64 -16.48 -6.61
CA ILE A 119 -14.81 -15.80 -7.61
C ILE A 119 -13.36 -15.64 -7.09
N CYS A 120 -13.19 -15.09 -5.89
CA CYS A 120 -11.87 -14.88 -5.29
C CYS A 120 -11.12 -16.19 -5.03
N GLN A 121 -11.81 -17.24 -4.59
CA GLN A 121 -11.21 -18.55 -4.38
C GLN A 121 -10.76 -19.20 -5.71
N TRP A 122 -11.57 -19.10 -6.76
CA TRP A 122 -11.22 -19.63 -8.09
C TRP A 122 -10.06 -18.86 -8.73
N ILE A 123 -10.00 -17.54 -8.57
CA ILE A 123 -8.85 -16.75 -9.00
C ILE A 123 -7.60 -17.19 -8.23
N THR A 124 -7.69 -17.35 -6.90
CA THR A 124 -6.59 -17.86 -6.08
C THR A 124 -6.10 -19.23 -6.57
N HIS A 125 -7.03 -20.14 -6.86
CA HIS A 125 -6.72 -21.45 -7.42
C HIS A 125 -6.00 -21.34 -8.77
N SER A 126 -6.46 -20.44 -9.66
CA SER A 126 -5.82 -20.21 -10.96
C SER A 126 -4.37 -19.75 -10.83
N LEU A 127 -4.05 -18.88 -9.86
CA LEU A 127 -2.70 -18.37 -9.62
C LEU A 127 -1.75 -19.47 -9.13
N GLN A 128 -2.24 -20.46 -8.39
CA GLN A 128 -1.45 -21.59 -7.90
C GLN A 128 -1.06 -22.58 -9.01
N ARG A 129 -1.81 -22.60 -10.11
CA ARG A 129 -1.59 -23.57 -11.20
C ARG A 129 -0.39 -23.27 -12.09
N ALA A 130 0.28 -22.11 -11.94
CA ALA A 130 1.35 -21.64 -12.83
C ALA A 130 1.02 -21.60 -14.35
N ASP A 131 -0.18 -22.05 -14.76
CA ASP A 131 -0.78 -21.94 -16.11
C ASP A 131 -1.09 -20.50 -16.52
N VAL A 132 -0.67 -19.52 -15.73
CA VAL A 132 -0.92 -18.09 -15.95
C VAL A 132 0.14 -17.50 -16.89
N ASN A 133 0.44 -18.24 -17.96
CA ASN A 133 1.13 -17.75 -19.13
C ASN A 133 0.03 -17.24 -20.07
N VAL A 134 -0.40 -16.00 -19.87
CA VAL A 134 -1.21 -15.34 -20.89
C VAL A 134 -0.24 -15.04 -22.04
N GLU A 135 -0.47 -15.66 -23.20
CA GLU A 135 0.27 -15.34 -24.41
C GLU A 135 -0.09 -13.91 -24.83
N ARG A 136 0.82 -12.97 -24.59
CA ARG A 136 0.75 -11.63 -25.19
C ARG A 136 1.73 -11.64 -26.36
N ASN A 137 1.22 -11.47 -27.59
CA ASN A 137 2.02 -11.52 -28.82
C ASN A 137 2.83 -12.82 -29.01
N GLY A 138 2.29 -13.97 -28.57
CA GLY A 138 2.94 -15.28 -28.73
C GLY A 138 4.10 -15.56 -27.77
N GLN A 139 4.32 -14.72 -26.76
CA GLN A 139 5.23 -15.00 -25.65
C GLN A 139 4.45 -15.16 -24.35
N ALA A 140 4.76 -16.23 -23.62
CA ALA A 140 4.29 -16.47 -22.26
C ALA A 140 4.85 -15.39 -21.33
N GLU A 141 4.04 -14.37 -21.01
CA GLU A 141 4.47 -13.34 -20.09
C GLU A 141 4.10 -13.75 -18.65
N GLU A 142 5.10 -14.22 -17.92
CA GLU A 142 4.96 -14.61 -16.52
C GLU A 142 4.32 -13.47 -15.70
N GLY A 143 3.17 -13.69 -15.08
CA GLY A 143 2.46 -12.64 -14.33
C GLY A 143 1.51 -11.77 -15.15
N ALA A 144 1.36 -11.99 -16.46
CA ALA A 144 0.33 -11.32 -17.24
C ALA A 144 -1.08 -11.65 -16.75
N GLY A 145 -1.33 -12.88 -16.27
CA GLY A 145 -2.63 -13.15 -15.68
C GLY A 145 -2.81 -12.63 -14.25
N LEU A 146 -1.75 -12.25 -13.52
CA LEU A 146 -1.92 -11.44 -12.30
C LEU A 146 -2.48 -10.07 -12.66
N THR A 147 -1.92 -9.44 -13.68
CA THR A 147 -2.45 -8.18 -14.23
C THR A 147 -3.88 -8.35 -14.72
N HIS A 148 -4.17 -9.44 -15.44
CA HIS A 148 -5.53 -9.75 -15.91
C HIS A 148 -6.53 -9.86 -14.76
N TRP A 149 -6.22 -10.66 -13.74
CA TRP A 149 -7.10 -10.83 -12.58
C TRP A 149 -7.22 -9.56 -11.75
N ALA A 150 -6.14 -8.78 -11.60
CA ALA A 150 -6.20 -7.48 -10.94
C ALA A 150 -7.12 -6.51 -11.70
N GLY A 151 -7.06 -6.52 -13.02
CA GLY A 151 -7.97 -5.79 -13.91
C GLY A 151 -9.44 -6.17 -13.67
N ILE A 152 -9.74 -7.48 -13.68
CA ILE A 152 -11.09 -8.00 -13.45
C ILE A 152 -11.62 -7.61 -12.06
N LEU A 153 -10.80 -7.73 -11.01
CA LEU A 153 -11.19 -7.35 -9.66
C LEU A 153 -11.43 -5.83 -9.56
N ALA A 154 -10.58 -5.01 -10.16
CA ALA A 154 -10.74 -3.55 -10.18
C ALA A 154 -12.00 -3.10 -10.93
N MET A 155 -12.32 -3.73 -12.06
CA MET A 155 -13.57 -3.46 -12.78
C MET A 155 -14.77 -3.90 -11.95
N THR A 156 -14.74 -5.13 -11.42
CA THR A 156 -15.82 -5.68 -10.57
C THR A 156 -16.11 -4.77 -9.37
N HIS A 157 -15.05 -4.29 -8.71
CA HIS A 157 -15.16 -3.31 -7.63
C HIS A 157 -15.92 -2.04 -8.06
N GLY A 158 -15.65 -1.53 -9.27
CA GLY A 158 -16.27 -0.32 -9.80
C GLY A 158 -17.72 -0.45 -10.26
N VAL A 159 -18.30 -1.66 -10.30
CA VAL A 159 -19.65 -1.89 -10.84
C VAL A 159 -20.75 -1.37 -9.91
N HIS A 160 -20.73 -1.75 -8.63
CA HIS A 160 -21.79 -1.41 -7.69
C HIS A 160 -21.31 -1.44 -6.22
N PRO A 161 -21.73 -0.51 -5.33
CA PRO A 161 -21.25 -0.45 -3.95
C PRO A 161 -21.49 -1.71 -3.10
N ARG A 162 -22.55 -2.48 -3.39
CA ARG A 162 -22.81 -3.78 -2.71
C ARG A 162 -21.81 -4.86 -3.14
N ILE A 163 -21.35 -4.83 -4.40
CA ILE A 163 -20.33 -5.75 -4.93
C ILE A 163 -18.97 -5.40 -4.30
N ALA A 164 -18.64 -4.11 -4.22
CA ALA A 164 -17.45 -3.63 -3.52
C ALA A 164 -17.42 -4.09 -2.05
N ARG A 165 -18.49 -3.88 -1.29
CA ARG A 165 -18.60 -4.38 0.09
C ARG A 165 -18.47 -5.89 0.19
N ALA A 166 -19.07 -6.64 -0.74
CA ALA A 166 -18.93 -8.10 -0.79
C ALA A 166 -17.46 -8.53 -0.99
N LEU A 167 -16.71 -7.85 -1.87
CA LEU A 167 -15.26 -8.06 -2.02
C LEU A 167 -14.51 -7.82 -0.72
N TRP A 168 -14.76 -6.70 -0.04
CA TRP A 168 -14.07 -6.34 1.20
C TRP A 168 -14.35 -7.31 2.34
N SER A 169 -15.60 -7.77 2.47
CA SER A 169 -16.00 -8.77 3.45
C SER A 169 -15.53 -10.20 3.14
N SER A 170 -14.97 -10.46 1.95
CA SER A 170 -14.47 -11.79 1.56
C SER A 170 -13.07 -12.03 2.14
N THR A 171 -12.96 -13.07 2.97
CA THR A 171 -11.66 -13.54 3.46
C THR A 171 -10.79 -14.07 2.31
N ALA A 172 -11.40 -14.71 1.30
CA ALA A 172 -10.70 -15.16 0.11
C ALA A 172 -10.10 -13.99 -0.68
N PHE A 173 -10.82 -12.88 -0.81
CA PHE A 173 -10.34 -11.67 -1.46
C PHE A 173 -9.10 -11.08 -0.75
N CYS A 174 -9.18 -10.85 0.57
CA CYS A 174 -8.07 -10.26 1.31
C CYS A 174 -6.78 -11.10 1.20
N LYS A 175 -6.93 -12.42 1.29
CA LYS A 175 -5.82 -13.37 1.07
C LYS A 175 -5.30 -13.29 -0.36
N LEU A 176 -6.18 -13.28 -1.36
CA LEU A 176 -5.83 -13.19 -2.77
C LEU A 176 -5.03 -11.92 -3.06
N VAL A 177 -5.47 -10.76 -2.59
CA VAL A 177 -4.78 -9.49 -2.83
C VAL A 177 -3.39 -9.48 -2.20
N ILE A 178 -3.22 -10.00 -0.99
CA ILE A 178 -1.89 -10.14 -0.36
C ILE A 178 -1.00 -11.10 -1.18
N GLN A 179 -1.56 -12.21 -1.69
CA GLN A 179 -0.81 -13.16 -2.51
C GLN A 179 -0.40 -12.57 -3.87
N MET A 180 -1.30 -11.86 -4.54
CA MET A 180 -1.00 -11.14 -5.77
C MET A 180 0.05 -10.05 -5.52
N TRP A 181 -0.07 -9.35 -4.38
CA TRP A 181 0.93 -8.37 -3.98
C TRP A 181 2.28 -9.03 -3.77
N ALA A 182 2.37 -10.11 -2.99
CA ALA A 182 3.62 -10.78 -2.65
C ALA A 182 4.10 -11.80 -3.69
N PHE A 183 3.49 -11.83 -4.88
CA PHE A 183 3.78 -12.84 -5.89
C PHE A 183 5.24 -12.82 -6.35
N LYS A 184 5.85 -14.01 -6.41
CA LYS A 184 7.20 -14.24 -6.92
C LYS A 184 7.12 -15.02 -8.22
N THR A 185 7.93 -14.61 -9.18
CA THR A 185 8.19 -15.41 -10.37
C THR A 185 8.89 -16.72 -10.00
N SER A 186 8.89 -17.67 -10.93
CA SER A 186 9.73 -18.88 -10.94
C SER A 186 11.21 -18.58 -10.72
N THR A 187 11.69 -17.43 -11.19
CA THR A 187 13.06 -16.91 -10.96
C THR A 187 13.27 -16.31 -9.55
N GLY A 188 12.23 -16.31 -8.70
CA GLY A 188 12.26 -15.74 -7.36
C GLY A 188 12.25 -14.21 -7.30
N ARG A 189 12.05 -13.53 -8.45
CA ARG A 189 11.95 -12.08 -8.55
C ARG A 189 10.53 -11.61 -8.27
N PHE A 190 10.40 -10.39 -7.77
CA PHE A 190 9.11 -9.72 -7.67
C PHE A 190 8.89 -8.92 -8.95
N LYS A 191 7.71 -9.04 -9.57
CA LYS A 191 7.32 -8.13 -10.66
C LYS A 191 6.64 -6.89 -10.07
N THR A 192 6.98 -5.71 -10.59
CA THR A 192 6.15 -4.51 -10.48
C THR A 192 4.99 -4.65 -11.46
N PHE A 193 3.82 -4.22 -11.01
CA PHE A 193 2.57 -4.35 -11.78
C PHE A 193 2.06 -2.95 -12.11
N PHE A 194 2.64 -2.33 -13.14
CA PHE A 194 2.31 -0.96 -13.61
C PHE A 194 1.32 -0.90 -14.74
N PHE A 195 0.74 -2.04 -15.11
CA PHE A 195 -0.09 -2.08 -16.30
C PHE A 195 -1.49 -1.53 -16.01
N LEU A 196 -1.91 -0.60 -16.89
CA LEU A 196 -3.19 0.13 -17.00
C LEU A 196 -3.11 1.59 -16.50
N ASN A 197 -3.83 2.48 -17.18
CA ASN A 197 -3.79 3.96 -17.15
C ASN A 197 -4.15 4.63 -15.78
N ALA A 198 -3.80 4.04 -14.64
CA ALA A 198 -4.08 4.58 -13.31
C ALA A 198 -3.12 4.06 -12.21
N GLY A 199 -1.92 3.58 -12.58
CA GLY A 199 -0.97 2.99 -11.64
C GLY A 199 -1.29 1.54 -11.26
N CYS A 200 -0.75 1.07 -10.14
CA CYS A 200 -0.84 -0.34 -9.74
C CYS A 200 -2.23 -0.71 -9.18
N LEU A 201 -3.03 -1.46 -9.96
CA LEU A 201 -4.38 -1.87 -9.57
C LEU A 201 -4.46 -2.63 -8.25
N ILE A 202 -3.48 -3.49 -7.96
CA ILE A 202 -3.43 -4.23 -6.69
C ILE A 202 -3.26 -3.25 -5.53
N LEU A 203 -2.42 -2.22 -5.70
CA LEU A 203 -2.21 -1.20 -4.68
C LEU A 203 -3.46 -0.33 -4.49
N LYS A 204 -4.15 0.01 -5.58
CA LYS A 204 -5.44 0.70 -5.55
C LYS A 204 -6.48 -0.11 -4.76
N LEU A 205 -6.66 -1.39 -5.11
CA LEU A 205 -7.58 -2.29 -4.43
C LEU A 205 -7.24 -2.44 -2.93
N MET A 206 -5.95 -2.52 -2.58
CA MET A 206 -5.54 -2.54 -1.17
C MET A 206 -5.88 -1.23 -0.46
N ARG A 207 -5.64 -0.06 -1.06
CA ARG A 207 -6.03 1.23 -0.46
C ARG A 207 -7.52 1.35 -0.26
N GLU A 208 -8.31 0.98 -1.27
CA GLU A 208 -9.77 1.01 -1.19
C GLU A 208 -10.29 0.04 -0.11
N CYS A 209 -9.72 -1.16 -0.03
CA CYS A 209 -10.00 -2.13 1.03
C CYS A 209 -9.69 -1.57 2.44
N LEU A 210 -8.58 -0.84 2.60
CA LEU A 210 -8.18 -0.24 3.87
C LEU A 210 -9.04 0.96 4.30
N ASN A 211 -9.71 1.61 3.34
CA ASN A 211 -10.66 2.69 3.61
C ASN A 211 -12.04 2.17 4.04
N ASP A 212 -12.33 0.89 3.81
CA ASP A 212 -13.54 0.20 4.24
C ASP A 212 -13.33 -0.48 5.60
N GLU A 213 -14.31 -0.40 6.51
CA GLU A 213 -14.13 -0.91 7.87
C GLU A 213 -13.99 -2.43 7.92
N ASP A 214 -14.83 -3.15 7.16
CA ASP A 214 -14.80 -4.61 7.08
C ASP A 214 -13.53 -5.06 6.34
N GLY A 215 -13.26 -4.46 5.18
CA GLY A 215 -12.07 -4.75 4.37
C GLY A 215 -10.78 -4.60 5.16
N ARG A 216 -10.67 -3.51 5.92
CA ARG A 216 -9.57 -3.27 6.86
C ARG A 216 -9.41 -4.40 7.87
N GLU A 217 -10.47 -4.80 8.56
CA GLU A 217 -10.41 -5.84 9.58
C GLU A 217 -9.92 -7.17 8.98
N PHE A 218 -10.52 -7.58 7.85
CA PHE A 218 -10.14 -8.82 7.17
C PHE A 218 -8.71 -8.80 6.63
N LEU A 219 -8.27 -7.69 6.04
CA LEU A 219 -6.91 -7.56 5.52
C LEU A 219 -5.87 -7.65 6.64
N LEU A 220 -6.09 -6.94 7.76
CA LEU A 220 -5.21 -7.01 8.92
C LEU A 220 -5.20 -8.41 9.55
N ARG A 221 -6.35 -9.08 9.62
CA ARG A 221 -6.46 -10.46 10.08
C ARG A 221 -5.65 -11.42 9.21
N GLU A 222 -5.66 -11.27 7.89
CA GLU A 222 -4.84 -12.12 7.01
C GLU A 222 -3.34 -11.83 7.14
N LEU A 223 -2.95 -10.57 7.35
CA LEU A 223 -1.55 -10.20 7.63
C LEU A 223 -1.04 -10.75 8.98
N THR A 224 -1.91 -10.92 9.98
CA THR A 224 -1.56 -11.51 11.28
C THR A 224 -1.54 -13.03 11.27
N ARG A 225 -2.44 -13.67 10.49
CA ARG A 225 -2.60 -15.13 10.48
C ARG A 225 -1.32 -15.88 10.13
N LEU A 226 -0.48 -15.32 9.28
CA LEU A 226 0.75 -15.95 8.82
C LEU A 226 1.95 -15.01 9.00
N PRO A 227 2.85 -15.26 9.97
CA PRO A 227 4.02 -14.39 10.21
C PRO A 227 4.92 -14.21 8.99
N HIS A 228 4.96 -15.20 8.09
CA HIS A 228 5.69 -15.11 6.84
C HIS A 228 5.02 -14.16 5.83
N PHE A 229 3.71 -13.94 5.90
CA PHE A 229 3.00 -12.95 5.08
C PHE A 229 3.41 -11.54 5.48
N ALA A 230 3.42 -11.19 6.78
CA ALA A 230 3.90 -9.88 7.21
C ALA A 230 5.33 -9.60 6.69
N LYS A 231 6.26 -10.55 6.86
CA LYS A 231 7.64 -10.40 6.36
C LYS A 231 7.71 -10.31 4.82
N ALA A 232 6.94 -11.13 4.11
CA ALA A 232 6.90 -11.11 2.66
C ALA A 232 6.31 -9.78 2.15
N PHE A 233 5.16 -9.39 2.68
CA PHE A 233 4.46 -8.14 2.40
C PHE A 233 5.40 -6.94 2.57
N THR A 234 6.02 -6.78 3.73
CA THR A 234 6.92 -5.63 3.97
C THR A 234 8.13 -5.64 3.04
N THR A 235 8.73 -6.82 2.82
CA THR A 235 9.88 -6.96 1.90
C THR A 235 9.49 -6.57 0.48
N VAL A 236 8.30 -6.96 0.02
CA VAL A 236 7.82 -6.68 -1.33
C VAL A 236 7.48 -5.22 -1.49
N THR A 237 6.77 -4.62 -0.54
CA THR A 237 6.40 -3.21 -0.61
C THR A 237 7.62 -2.31 -0.77
N ILE A 238 8.67 -2.53 0.02
CA ILE A 238 9.92 -1.73 -0.08
C ILE A 238 10.67 -2.00 -1.38
N ARG A 239 10.77 -3.27 -1.80
CA ARG A 239 11.41 -3.61 -3.09
C ARG A 239 10.69 -2.98 -4.27
N ARG A 240 9.37 -2.92 -4.24
CA ARG A 240 8.61 -2.30 -5.32
C ARG A 240 8.76 -0.79 -5.34
N CYS A 241 8.75 -0.10 -4.21
CA CYS A 241 9.02 1.34 -4.19
C CYS A 241 10.38 1.66 -4.83
N ARG A 242 11.41 0.86 -4.51
CA ARG A 242 12.72 0.98 -5.15
C ARG A 242 12.69 0.65 -6.64
N GLN A 243 12.00 -0.40 -7.04
CA GLN A 243 11.89 -0.76 -8.45
C GLN A 243 11.21 0.34 -9.26
N VAL A 244 10.17 0.98 -8.71
CA VAL A 244 9.48 2.11 -9.34
C VAL A 244 10.39 3.31 -9.54
N GLN A 245 11.21 3.60 -8.54
CA GLN A 245 12.26 4.60 -8.66
C GLN A 245 13.24 4.23 -9.79
N GLU A 246 13.73 2.99 -9.82
CA GLU A 246 14.66 2.52 -10.86
C GLU A 246 14.05 2.57 -12.27
N ASP A 247 12.78 2.19 -12.42
CA ASP A 247 12.05 2.21 -13.69
C ASP A 247 11.76 3.66 -14.14
N HIS A 248 11.47 4.57 -13.21
CA HIS A 248 11.39 6.01 -13.50
C HIS A 248 12.72 6.58 -14.01
N LEU A 249 13.84 6.25 -13.35
CA LEU A 249 15.18 6.72 -13.75
C LEU A 249 15.59 6.22 -15.14
N LYS A 250 15.05 5.09 -15.60
CA LYS A 250 15.23 4.57 -16.96
C LYS A 250 14.28 5.21 -17.99
N GLY A 251 13.34 6.04 -17.56
CA GLY A 251 12.32 6.64 -18.41
C GLY A 251 11.17 5.68 -18.76
N GLU A 252 11.02 4.56 -18.06
CA GLU A 252 9.96 3.58 -18.30
C GLU A 252 8.62 4.01 -17.69
N ILE A 253 8.65 4.82 -16.61
CA ILE A 253 7.47 5.28 -15.88
C ILE A 253 7.52 6.81 -15.72
N PRO A 254 6.44 7.54 -16.04
CA PRO A 254 6.34 8.98 -15.76
C PRO A 254 6.51 9.29 -14.27
N ARG A 255 7.12 10.45 -13.95
CA ARG A 255 7.35 10.88 -12.56
C ARG A 255 6.06 10.92 -11.73
N SER A 256 4.99 11.47 -12.30
CA SER A 256 3.68 11.58 -11.64
C SER A 256 3.12 10.23 -11.22
N GLU A 257 3.24 9.21 -12.09
CA GLU A 257 2.81 7.85 -11.79
C GLU A 257 3.69 7.20 -10.72
N ALA A 258 5.01 7.40 -10.78
CA ALA A 258 5.94 6.92 -9.78
C ALA A 258 5.66 7.52 -8.40
N LEU A 259 5.42 8.83 -8.33
CA LEU A 259 5.02 9.53 -7.10
C LEU A 259 3.68 9.04 -6.56
N HIS A 260 2.67 8.89 -7.42
CA HIS A 260 1.38 8.36 -7.02
C HIS A 260 1.50 6.95 -6.44
N TYR A 261 2.35 6.11 -7.04
CA TYR A 261 2.62 4.77 -6.54
C TYR A 261 3.28 4.79 -5.16
N VAL A 262 4.38 5.53 -5.00
CA VAL A 262 5.12 5.55 -3.72
C VAL A 262 4.25 6.15 -2.62
N SER A 263 3.52 7.23 -2.91
CA SER A 263 2.55 7.81 -1.98
C SER A 263 1.45 6.81 -1.60
N SER A 264 0.91 6.06 -2.56
CA SER A 264 -0.09 5.03 -2.29
C SER A 264 0.47 3.90 -1.42
N ALA A 265 1.74 3.55 -1.62
CA ALA A 265 2.42 2.57 -0.78
C ALA A 265 2.61 3.10 0.64
N MET A 266 2.92 4.39 0.83
CA MET A 266 2.99 5.03 2.15
C MET A 266 1.66 4.93 2.90
N ASP A 267 0.52 5.16 2.25
CA ASP A 267 -0.80 5.01 2.89
C ASP A 267 -1.00 3.57 3.41
N VAL A 268 -0.70 2.58 2.57
CA VAL A 268 -0.82 1.17 2.95
C VAL A 268 0.15 0.80 4.09
N ILE A 269 1.37 1.34 4.08
CA ILE A 269 2.35 1.12 5.15
C ILE A 269 1.86 1.75 6.45
N LEU A 270 1.47 3.03 6.42
CA LEU A 270 1.00 3.78 7.58
C LEU A 270 -0.15 3.05 8.23
N PHE A 271 -1.13 2.66 7.42
CA PHE A 271 -2.30 1.97 7.89
C PHE A 271 -1.95 0.60 8.49
N SER A 272 -1.23 -0.25 7.73
CA SER A 272 -0.93 -1.62 8.16
C SER A 272 0.01 -1.68 9.37
N ALA A 273 1.01 -0.79 9.45
CA ALA A 273 1.94 -0.74 10.57
C ALA A 273 1.31 -0.12 11.83
N SER A 274 0.44 0.88 11.69
CA SER A 274 -0.24 1.49 12.86
C SER A 274 -1.19 0.52 13.58
N HIS A 275 -1.77 -0.43 12.84
CA HIS A 275 -2.77 -1.36 13.37
C HIS A 275 -2.24 -2.78 13.60
N ASN A 276 -0.99 -3.09 13.22
CA ASN A 276 -0.42 -4.42 13.37
C ASN A 276 1.06 -4.37 13.75
N GLN A 277 1.36 -4.72 15.01
CA GLN A 277 2.72 -4.70 15.55
C GLN A 277 3.69 -5.68 14.85
N LEU A 278 3.21 -6.80 14.29
CA LEU A 278 4.07 -7.71 13.53
C LEU A 278 4.51 -7.07 12.21
N VAL A 279 3.61 -6.33 11.56
CA VAL A 279 3.89 -5.60 10.32
C VAL A 279 4.80 -4.41 10.61
N GLU A 280 4.54 -3.63 11.67
CA GLU A 280 5.42 -2.55 12.15
C GLU A 280 6.84 -3.05 12.36
N ARG A 281 7.04 -4.08 13.20
CA ARG A 281 8.38 -4.65 13.46
C ARG A 281 9.05 -5.14 12.18
N ALA A 282 8.28 -5.68 11.23
CA ALA A 282 8.82 -6.16 9.97
C ALA A 282 9.29 -5.01 9.07
N PHE A 283 8.54 -3.89 8.99
CA PHE A 283 8.99 -2.68 8.29
C PHE A 283 10.18 -2.04 8.99
N ALA A 284 10.14 -1.93 10.31
CA ALA A 284 11.18 -1.29 11.09
C ALA A 284 12.51 -2.08 11.11
N LYS A 285 12.48 -3.40 10.88
CA LYS A 285 13.68 -4.22 10.60
C LYS A 285 14.27 -4.00 9.21
N ARG A 286 13.49 -3.42 8.30
CA ARG A 286 13.86 -3.18 6.90
C ARG A 286 14.27 -1.74 6.65
N GLN A 287 14.35 -0.89 7.67
CA GLN A 287 14.66 0.54 7.55
C GLN A 287 13.79 1.22 6.49
N TYR A 288 12.47 0.96 6.58
CA TYR A 288 11.54 1.32 5.52
C TYR A 288 11.50 2.82 5.24
N LEU A 289 11.60 3.67 6.27
CA LEU A 289 11.59 5.13 6.12
C LEU A 289 12.78 5.60 5.31
N LYS A 290 13.98 5.08 5.61
CA LYS A 290 15.19 5.38 4.86
C LYS A 290 15.01 5.11 3.37
N HIS A 291 14.43 3.95 3.02
CA HIS A 291 14.20 3.58 1.63
C HIS A 291 13.13 4.44 0.96
N LEU A 292 12.02 4.71 1.64
CA LEU A 292 10.95 5.56 1.10
C LEU A 292 11.45 6.98 0.83
N VAL A 293 12.14 7.59 1.78
CA VAL A 293 12.73 8.92 1.61
C VAL A 293 13.74 8.94 0.47
N SER A 294 14.63 7.94 0.39
CA SER A 294 15.60 7.86 -0.70
C SER A 294 14.93 7.78 -2.07
N SER A 295 13.82 7.05 -2.19
CA SER A 295 13.01 7.04 -3.41
C SER A 295 12.38 8.41 -3.69
N MET A 296 11.85 9.10 -2.67
CA MET A 296 11.27 10.43 -2.82
C MET A 296 12.30 11.49 -3.22
N VAL A 297 13.51 11.48 -2.64
CA VAL A 297 14.63 12.36 -3.05
C VAL A 297 14.93 12.19 -4.53
N SER A 298 15.04 10.93 -4.97
CA SER A 298 15.30 10.60 -6.37
C SER A 298 14.17 11.01 -7.31
N LEU A 299 12.91 10.90 -6.88
CA LEU A 299 11.76 11.32 -7.69
C LEU A 299 11.59 12.84 -7.73
N ALA A 300 12.02 13.54 -6.67
CA ALA A 300 12.08 15.01 -6.64
C ALA A 300 13.20 15.56 -7.54
N ASP A 301 14.16 14.72 -7.95
CA ASP A 301 15.26 15.15 -8.82
C ASP A 301 14.74 15.60 -10.20
N GLY A 302 15.08 16.83 -10.57
CA GLY A 302 14.60 17.46 -11.80
C GLY A 302 13.10 17.72 -11.85
N ALA A 303 12.40 17.74 -10.70
CA ALA A 303 11.05 18.29 -10.62
C ALA A 303 11.07 19.80 -10.87
N SER A 304 9.95 20.36 -11.32
CA SER A 304 9.80 21.79 -11.55
C SER A 304 8.55 22.33 -10.84
N SER A 305 8.52 23.61 -10.50
CA SER A 305 7.33 24.24 -9.91
C SER A 305 6.12 24.28 -10.86
N THR A 306 6.37 24.13 -12.17
CA THR A 306 5.36 24.28 -13.24
C THR A 306 4.63 23.00 -13.61
N ASP A 307 5.11 21.82 -13.20
CA ASP A 307 4.58 20.52 -13.65
C ASP A 307 3.55 19.90 -12.67
N GLY A 308 3.12 20.65 -11.65
CA GLY A 308 2.17 20.18 -10.63
C GLY A 308 2.73 19.12 -9.68
N THR A 309 4.00 18.74 -9.82
CA THR A 309 4.66 17.72 -8.98
C THR A 309 4.82 18.19 -7.54
N PHE A 310 4.95 19.49 -7.32
CA PHE A 310 5.13 20.08 -6.00
C PHE A 310 4.06 19.61 -4.98
N VAL A 311 2.78 19.59 -5.36
CA VAL A 311 1.68 19.15 -4.46
C VAL A 311 1.88 17.69 -4.02
N PHE A 312 2.32 16.82 -4.92
CA PHE A 312 2.59 15.42 -4.59
C PHE A 312 3.80 15.26 -3.66
N LEU A 313 4.84 16.07 -3.86
CA LEU A 313 6.04 16.05 -3.02
C LEU A 313 5.75 16.60 -1.62
N GLU A 314 5.00 17.69 -1.54
CA GLU A 314 4.58 18.30 -0.26
C GLU A 314 3.76 17.30 0.56
N GLU A 315 2.71 16.75 -0.04
CA GLU A 315 1.85 15.80 0.66
C GLU A 315 2.62 14.51 1.03
N SER A 316 3.56 14.07 0.18
CA SER A 316 4.43 12.93 0.51
C SER A 316 5.38 13.24 1.67
N SER A 317 5.81 14.50 1.85
CA SER A 317 6.61 14.93 3.00
C SER A 317 5.82 14.79 4.32
N ARG A 318 4.54 15.18 4.31
CA ARG A 318 3.62 14.99 5.43
C ARG A 318 3.41 13.52 5.75
N ARG A 319 3.17 12.68 4.74
CA ARG A 319 3.02 11.22 4.92
C ARG A 319 4.27 10.58 5.55
N LEU A 320 5.46 10.99 5.14
CA LEU A 320 6.72 10.50 5.72
C LEU A 320 6.86 10.89 7.20
N VAL A 321 6.49 12.11 7.57
CA VAL A 321 6.47 12.56 8.97
C VAL A 321 5.42 11.78 9.78
N SER A 322 4.22 11.59 9.25
CA SER A 322 3.18 10.77 9.87
C SER A 322 3.64 9.34 10.08
N LEU A 323 4.31 8.72 9.10
CA LEU A 323 4.91 7.39 9.28
C LEU A 323 5.91 7.34 10.43
N ALA A 324 6.68 8.41 10.64
CA ALA A 324 7.66 8.46 11.72
C ALA A 324 7.04 8.62 13.12
N ILE A 325 5.88 9.29 13.21
CA ILE A 325 5.22 9.66 14.49
C ILE A 325 4.06 8.74 14.83
N ASP A 326 3.15 8.51 13.88
CA ASP A 326 1.82 7.96 14.11
C ASP A 326 1.82 6.44 14.21
N ILE A 327 2.89 5.78 13.74
CA ILE A 327 3.06 4.34 13.98
C ILE A 327 3.43 4.16 15.46
N PRO A 328 2.55 3.52 16.28
CA PRO A 328 2.69 3.42 17.72
C PRO A 328 3.91 2.56 18.05
N SER A 329 5.04 3.23 18.14
CA SER A 329 6.35 2.66 18.39
C SER A 329 7.09 3.57 19.36
N ASN A 330 7.82 2.97 20.28
CA ASN A 330 8.79 3.66 21.12
C ASN A 330 10.06 4.02 20.33
N ARG A 331 9.95 4.22 19.01
CA ARG A 331 11.04 4.33 18.04
C ARG A 331 10.99 5.63 17.24
N VAL A 332 10.25 6.64 17.70
CA VAL A 332 10.12 7.91 16.98
C VAL A 332 11.50 8.51 16.67
N ASP A 333 12.41 8.53 17.64
CA ASP A 333 13.80 8.98 17.45
C ASP A 333 14.57 8.17 16.40
N TYR A 334 14.44 6.84 16.40
CA TYR A 334 15.02 5.97 15.37
C TYR A 334 14.39 6.19 13.99
N ASN A 335 13.08 6.41 13.93
CA ASN A 335 12.36 6.69 12.70
C ASN A 335 12.83 8.01 12.07
N PHE A 336 12.99 9.06 12.88
CA PHE A 336 13.58 10.32 12.43
C PHE A 336 15.06 10.16 12.05
N GLY A 337 15.82 9.30 12.75
CA GLY A 337 17.15 8.90 12.33
C GLY A 337 17.17 8.26 10.94
N GLU A 338 16.21 7.36 10.64
CA GLU A 338 16.05 6.76 9.31
C GLU A 338 15.63 7.77 8.24
N LEU A 339 14.78 8.75 8.58
CA LEU A 339 14.43 9.86 7.68
C LEU A 339 15.70 10.65 7.29
N VAL A 340 16.53 11.03 8.27
CA VAL A 340 17.80 11.74 8.02
C VAL A 340 18.74 10.89 7.18
N ASP A 341 18.95 9.62 7.53
CA ASP A 341 19.78 8.68 6.78
C ASP A 341 19.29 8.44 5.34
N GLY A 342 18.00 8.64 5.08
CA GLY A 342 17.37 8.54 3.77
C GLY A 342 17.49 9.80 2.92
N GLY A 343 17.98 10.92 3.47
CA GLY A 343 18.09 12.20 2.78
C GLY A 343 16.89 13.13 2.96
N PHE A 344 16.12 13.01 4.05
CA PHE A 344 14.89 13.80 4.22
C PHE A 344 15.17 15.32 4.32
N VAL A 345 16.32 15.72 4.87
CA VAL A 345 16.71 17.14 4.92
C VAL A 345 16.96 17.70 3.51
N GLU A 346 17.61 16.92 2.66
CA GLU A 346 17.81 17.25 1.25
C GLU A 346 16.47 17.31 0.51
N TYR A 347 15.59 16.35 0.78
CA TYR A 347 14.24 16.31 0.22
C TYR A 347 13.44 17.59 0.54
N ILE A 348 13.46 18.03 1.81
CA ILE A 348 12.79 19.28 2.22
C ILE A 348 13.46 20.50 1.57
N GLY A 349 14.79 20.53 1.46
CA GLY A 349 15.49 21.59 0.71
C GLY A 349 14.99 21.71 -0.73
N ARG A 350 14.94 20.58 -1.45
CA ARG A 350 14.40 20.53 -2.82
C ARG A 350 12.94 20.97 -2.89
N LEU A 351 12.12 20.58 -1.91
CA LEU A 351 10.72 21.00 -1.84
C LEU A 351 10.60 22.52 -1.70
N LEU A 352 11.46 23.14 -0.89
CA LEU A 352 11.51 24.60 -0.71
C LEU A 352 12.01 25.31 -1.97
N ASP A 353 12.92 24.71 -2.73
CA ASP A 353 13.37 25.28 -4.01
C ASP A 353 12.28 25.23 -5.09
N LEU A 354 11.33 24.28 -4.95
CA LEU A 354 10.17 24.13 -5.84
C LEU A 354 8.95 24.94 -5.39
N PHE A 355 9.08 25.67 -4.29
CA PHE A 355 7.97 26.40 -3.71
C PHE A 355 7.47 27.46 -4.72
N PRO A 356 6.16 27.50 -5.05
CA PRO A 356 5.67 28.37 -6.13
C PRO A 356 5.91 29.85 -5.81
N GLU A 357 6.38 30.66 -6.74
CA GLU A 357 6.66 32.09 -6.46
C GLU A 357 5.39 32.91 -6.09
N ASN A 358 4.20 32.46 -6.53
CA ASN A 358 2.91 33.09 -6.25
C ASN A 358 2.23 32.57 -4.96
N VAL A 359 3.02 32.36 -3.90
CA VAL A 359 2.58 31.81 -2.60
C VAL A 359 1.45 32.61 -1.94
N ASP A 360 1.39 33.91 -2.19
CA ASP A 360 0.42 34.82 -1.56
C ASP A 360 -1.05 34.41 -1.79
N HIS A 361 -1.30 33.44 -2.68
CA HIS A 361 -2.61 32.85 -2.95
C HIS A 361 -2.93 31.53 -2.22
N ASP A 362 -1.98 30.90 -1.51
CA ASP A 362 -2.23 29.68 -0.71
C ASP A 362 -1.48 29.71 0.64
N PRO A 363 -2.02 30.42 1.65
CA PRO A 363 -1.43 30.46 3.00
C PRO A 363 -1.49 29.10 3.71
N GLU A 364 -2.40 28.20 3.33
CA GLU A 364 -2.48 26.88 3.94
C GLU A 364 -1.28 26.02 3.55
N LEU A 365 -0.79 26.16 2.31
CA LEU A 365 0.40 25.47 1.85
C LEU A 365 1.65 25.84 2.64
N VAL A 366 1.86 27.13 2.90
CA VAL A 366 2.97 27.62 3.74
C VAL A 366 2.92 27.00 5.12
N ASP A 367 1.75 27.04 5.74
CA ASP A 367 1.54 26.48 7.07
C ASP A 367 1.78 24.96 7.10
N ARG A 368 1.38 24.22 6.07
CA ARG A 368 1.66 22.78 5.96
C ARG A 368 3.16 22.49 5.90
N VAL A 369 3.92 23.21 5.07
CA VAL A 369 5.39 23.03 4.97
C VAL A 369 6.09 23.48 6.25
N GLU A 370 5.66 24.60 6.85
CA GLU A 370 6.19 25.08 8.12
C GLU A 370 6.00 24.03 9.23
N ARG A 371 4.83 23.40 9.32
CA ARG A 371 4.59 22.31 10.30
C ARG A 371 5.55 21.14 10.12
N VAL A 372 5.83 20.72 8.88
CA VAL A 372 6.81 19.64 8.61
C VAL A 372 8.20 20.02 9.11
N ILE A 373 8.63 21.26 8.85
CA ILE A 373 9.92 21.79 9.32
C ILE A 373 9.95 21.90 10.84
N GLN A 374 8.89 22.41 11.47
CA GLN A 374 8.80 22.52 12.93
C GLN A 374 8.88 21.16 13.62
N ILE A 375 8.18 20.15 13.08
CA ILE A 375 8.23 18.78 13.58
C ILE A 375 9.65 18.23 13.43
N LEU A 376 10.27 18.37 12.27
CA LEU A 376 11.65 17.91 12.06
C LEU A 376 12.60 18.59 13.06
N GLY A 377 12.47 19.91 13.24
CA GLY A 377 13.26 20.69 14.20
C GLY A 377 13.05 20.25 15.64
N SER A 378 11.82 19.90 16.05
CA SER A 378 11.55 19.42 17.40
C SER A 378 12.21 18.06 17.68
N GLN A 379 12.42 17.24 16.65
CA GLN A 379 13.06 15.93 16.78
C GLN A 379 14.60 15.99 16.74
N MET A 380 15.18 17.09 16.24
CA MET A 380 16.64 17.28 16.23
C MET A 380 17.26 17.42 17.62
N ILE A 381 16.45 17.58 18.68
CA ILE A 381 16.92 17.56 20.08
C ILE A 381 17.41 16.18 20.52
N HIS A 382 17.00 15.11 19.81
CA HIS A 382 17.36 13.75 20.17
C HIS A 382 18.79 13.44 19.70
N PRO A 383 19.72 13.03 20.60
CA PRO A 383 21.12 12.81 20.25
C PRO A 383 21.34 11.86 19.08
N HIS A 384 20.48 10.85 18.95
CA HIS A 384 20.54 9.90 17.83
C HIS A 384 20.32 10.60 16.48
N VAL A 385 19.30 11.44 16.38
CA VAL A 385 18.96 12.21 15.17
C VAL A 385 20.07 13.22 14.86
N THR A 386 20.56 13.94 15.88
CA THR A 386 21.65 14.91 15.73
C THR A 386 22.94 14.25 15.22
N SER A 387 23.31 13.10 15.78
CA SER A 387 24.50 12.34 15.35
C SER A 387 24.40 11.93 13.88
N ARG A 388 23.22 11.45 13.44
CA ARG A 388 22.99 11.10 12.03
C ARG A 388 23.10 12.32 11.11
N LEU A 389 22.55 13.45 11.52
CA LEU A 389 22.64 14.69 10.75
C LEU A 389 24.10 15.14 10.58
N GLN A 390 24.90 15.05 11.64
CA GLN A 390 26.34 15.34 11.58
C GLN A 390 27.09 14.38 10.65
N GLU A 391 26.81 13.07 10.73
CA GLU A 391 27.39 12.07 9.82
C GLU A 391 27.05 12.33 8.35
N VAL A 392 25.84 12.82 8.07
CA VAL A 392 25.44 13.20 6.70
C VAL A 392 26.17 14.47 6.27
N ALA A 393 26.26 15.48 7.14
CA ALA A 393 26.94 16.73 6.85
C ALA A 393 28.43 16.53 6.53
N THR A 394 29.13 15.70 7.31
CA THR A 394 30.56 15.41 7.07
C THR A 394 30.78 14.68 5.75
N LYS A 395 29.93 13.69 5.41
CA LYS A 395 30.01 12.98 4.12
C LYS A 395 29.83 13.91 2.92
N VAL A 396 28.95 14.91 3.04
CA VAL A 396 28.74 15.91 1.99
C VAL A 396 29.97 16.80 1.83
N GLU A 397 30.59 17.23 2.94
CA GLU A 397 31.82 18.02 2.92
C GLU A 397 33.00 17.23 2.31
N ASP A 398 33.11 15.94 2.61
CA ASP A 398 34.16 15.04 2.07
C ASP A 398 34.00 14.77 0.57
N LEU A 399 32.76 14.73 0.05
CA LEU A 399 32.48 14.58 -1.38
C LEU A 399 32.71 15.87 -2.16
N HIS A 400 32.69 17.02 -1.50
CA HIS A 400 32.91 18.34 -2.08
C HIS A 400 34.01 19.10 -1.34
N PRO A 401 35.26 18.57 -1.32
CA PRO A 401 36.36 19.25 -0.67
C PRO A 401 36.55 20.59 -1.37
N ARG A 402 36.36 21.67 -0.59
CA ARG A 402 36.38 23.08 -1.00
C ARG A 402 37.31 23.32 -2.20
N ARG A 403 36.76 23.36 -3.42
CA ARG A 403 37.43 24.03 -4.54
C ARG A 403 37.17 25.52 -4.39
N PRO A 404 38.20 26.36 -4.27
CA PRO A 404 38.01 27.80 -4.30
C PRO A 404 37.77 28.19 -5.76
N THR A 405 36.55 28.58 -6.14
CA THR A 405 36.27 29.71 -7.07
C THR A 405 34.79 29.85 -7.42
N SER A 406 34.47 31.10 -7.72
CA SER A 406 33.20 31.74 -8.05
C SER A 406 32.37 31.08 -9.15
N SER A 407 31.06 31.18 -8.98
CA SER A 407 29.99 31.01 -9.99
C SER A 407 29.74 29.59 -10.54
N ARG A 408 28.94 28.80 -9.79
CA ARG A 408 28.02 27.74 -10.29
C ARG A 408 27.10 27.27 -9.13
N PRO A 409 25.99 26.54 -9.39
CA PRO A 409 24.78 26.55 -8.56
C PRO A 409 25.01 26.01 -7.14
N LEU A 410 24.15 26.47 -6.22
CA LEU A 410 24.24 26.26 -4.77
C LEU A 410 24.58 24.81 -4.42
N SER A 411 25.72 24.61 -3.76
CA SER A 411 26.13 23.29 -3.26
C SER A 411 25.31 22.92 -2.02
N LEU A 412 25.07 21.63 -1.76
CA LEU A 412 24.35 21.14 -0.57
C LEU A 412 24.83 21.77 0.77
N PRO A 413 26.12 22.10 0.99
CA PRO A 413 26.58 22.86 2.16
C PRO A 413 26.00 24.28 2.27
N GLN A 414 25.69 24.92 1.13
CA GLN A 414 25.04 26.23 1.04
C GLN A 414 23.51 26.16 1.21
N LEU A 415 22.88 24.99 1.12
CA LEU A 415 21.49 24.73 1.55
C LEU A 415 21.44 24.28 3.02
N ALA A 416 22.43 23.49 3.46
CA ALA A 416 22.58 23.09 4.85
C ALA A 416 22.81 24.31 5.76
N THR A 417 23.48 25.37 5.31
CA THR A 417 23.70 26.55 6.16
C THR A 417 22.41 27.34 6.41
N PRO A 418 21.57 27.71 5.42
CA PRO A 418 20.25 28.28 5.63
C PRO A 418 19.30 27.35 6.37
N ILE A 419 19.33 26.04 6.10
CA ILE A 419 18.48 25.05 6.79
C ILE A 419 18.93 24.87 8.24
N VAL A 420 20.22 24.77 8.53
CA VAL A 420 20.79 24.77 9.89
C VAL A 420 20.61 26.12 10.55
N GLN A 421 20.60 27.25 9.83
CA GLN A 421 20.30 28.58 10.35
C GLN A 421 18.79 28.78 10.62
N LEU A 422 17.91 28.24 9.76
CA LEU A 422 16.46 28.14 9.94
C LEU A 422 16.15 27.22 11.12
N PHE A 423 16.85 26.10 11.25
CA PHE A 423 16.72 25.19 12.39
C PHE A 423 17.33 25.76 13.66
N ALA A 424 18.45 26.48 13.61
CA ALA A 424 19.04 27.22 14.72
C ALA A 424 18.19 28.44 15.11
N SER A 425 17.43 29.01 14.17
CA SER A 425 16.45 30.07 14.37
C SER A 425 15.18 29.51 15.01
N ALA A 426 14.65 28.38 14.51
CA ALA A 426 13.48 27.70 15.02
C ALA A 426 13.70 27.10 16.42
N THR A 427 14.89 26.54 16.69
CA THR A 427 15.28 26.08 18.04
C THR A 427 15.51 27.26 18.99
N ARG A 428 16.09 28.39 18.53
CA ARG A 428 16.15 29.64 19.32
C ARG A 428 14.77 30.24 19.59
N SER A 429 13.86 30.18 18.62
CA SER A 429 12.46 30.64 18.74
C SER A 429 11.62 29.72 19.64
N ALA A 430 11.85 28.41 19.61
CA ALA A 430 11.23 27.44 20.51
C ALA A 430 11.75 27.59 21.96
N HIS A 431 13.05 27.85 22.15
CA HIS A 431 13.60 28.22 23.46
C HIS A 431 13.13 29.61 23.94
N HIS A 432 12.92 30.56 23.04
CA HIS A 432 12.35 31.88 23.39
C HIS A 432 10.85 31.85 23.65
N ARG A 433 10.06 30.97 23.03
CA ARG A 433 8.62 30.82 23.31
C ARG A 433 8.34 30.19 24.68
N VAL A 434 9.29 29.46 25.27
CA VAL A 434 9.22 29.04 26.69
C VAL A 434 9.53 30.20 27.65
N THR A 435 10.16 31.29 27.18
CA THR A 435 10.51 32.46 28.00
C THR A 435 9.67 33.73 27.71
N LEU A 436 8.87 33.77 26.64
CA LEU A 436 8.09 34.95 26.22
C LEU A 436 6.58 34.86 26.51
N SER A 437 6.17 34.11 27.54
CA SER A 437 4.80 34.15 28.09
C SER A 437 4.45 35.51 28.77
N SER A 438 5.30 36.53 28.70
CA SER A 438 5.15 37.79 29.45
C SER A 438 4.84 39.03 28.61
N TYR A 439 4.68 38.94 27.28
CA TYR A 439 4.58 40.14 26.42
C TYR A 439 3.48 40.16 25.34
N LEU A 440 2.43 39.35 25.46
CA LEU A 440 1.24 39.47 24.58
C LEU A 440 -0.03 39.73 25.39
N PRO A 441 -0.95 40.59 24.90
CA PRO A 441 -2.19 40.89 25.61
C PRO A 441 -3.09 39.65 25.64
N PRO A 442 -3.87 39.46 26.73
CA PRO A 442 -4.62 38.22 26.92
C PRO A 442 -5.74 38.13 25.89
N SER A 443 -5.73 37.05 25.08
CA SER A 443 -6.99 36.50 24.59
C SER A 443 -7.51 35.57 25.69
N ASP A 444 -8.73 35.79 26.14
CA ASP A 444 -9.31 35.07 27.28
C ASP A 444 -9.36 33.54 27.07
N ARG A 445 -9.29 33.08 25.81
CA ARG A 445 -9.19 31.67 25.45
C ARG A 445 -7.79 31.08 25.65
N LEU A 446 -6.73 31.86 25.42
CA LEU A 446 -5.36 31.40 25.64
C LEU A 446 -5.01 31.38 27.14
N ALA A 447 -5.52 32.35 27.91
CA ALA A 447 -5.38 32.37 29.36
C ALA A 447 -6.06 31.15 30.01
N ALA A 448 -7.26 30.77 29.54
CA ALA A 448 -7.98 29.59 30.03
C ALA A 448 -7.23 28.27 29.78
N HIS A 449 -6.69 28.06 28.57
CA HIS A 449 -5.92 26.85 28.25
C HIS A 449 -4.56 26.80 28.95
N VAL A 450 -3.88 27.94 29.13
CA VAL A 450 -2.65 28.01 29.92
C VAL A 450 -2.92 27.74 31.40
N GLN A 451 -4.07 28.19 31.93
CA GLN A 451 -4.48 27.92 33.31
C GLN A 451 -4.87 26.44 33.51
N GLU A 452 -5.55 25.82 32.55
CA GLU A 452 -5.82 24.37 32.54
C GLU A 452 -4.53 23.53 32.48
N ALA A 453 -3.58 23.90 31.61
CA ALA A 453 -2.30 23.22 31.50
C ALA A 453 -1.47 23.33 32.79
N ARG A 454 -1.43 24.53 33.42
CA ARG A 454 -0.77 24.74 34.73
C ARG A 454 -1.44 23.98 35.87
N LEU A 455 -2.78 23.87 35.84
CA LEU A 455 -3.53 23.07 36.82
C LEU A 455 -3.28 21.55 36.61
N GLY A 456 -3.14 21.11 35.36
CA GLY A 456 -2.76 19.74 35.00
C GLY A 456 -1.34 19.39 35.47
N GLU A 457 -0.39 20.28 35.23
CA GLU A 457 1.01 20.13 35.68
C GLU A 457 1.10 20.11 37.20
N ALA A 458 0.46 21.05 37.91
CA ALA A 458 0.41 21.07 39.37
C ALA A 458 -0.26 19.81 39.96
N ARG A 459 -1.23 19.21 39.25
CA ARG A 459 -1.83 17.92 39.63
C ARG A 459 -0.83 16.77 39.50
N LEU A 460 -0.11 16.71 38.37
CA LEU A 460 0.90 15.68 38.10
C LEU A 460 2.10 15.79 39.05
N THR A 461 2.55 17.00 39.39
CA THR A 461 3.63 17.22 40.38
C THR A 461 3.21 16.83 41.79
N ARG A 462 1.95 17.08 42.19
CA ARG A 462 1.41 16.59 43.48
C ARG A 462 1.28 15.07 43.51
N ILE A 463 0.92 14.44 42.40
CA ILE A 463 0.87 12.98 42.28
C ILE A 463 2.29 12.40 42.38
N ALA A 464 3.27 12.98 41.68
CA ALA A 464 4.67 12.59 41.74
C ALA A 464 5.26 12.73 43.15
N HIS A 465 4.98 13.84 43.85
CA HIS A 465 5.42 14.04 45.24
C HIS A 465 4.70 13.14 46.26
N ARG A 466 3.47 12.70 46.00
CA ARG A 466 2.79 11.68 46.84
C ARG A 466 3.32 10.27 46.62
N ILE A 467 3.86 9.96 45.45
CA ILE A 467 4.45 8.65 45.12
C ILE A 467 5.92 8.56 45.61
N ALA A 468 6.62 9.69 45.71
CA ALA A 468 8.05 9.75 46.03
C ALA A 468 8.51 9.20 47.41
N PRO A 469 7.74 9.17 48.52
CA PRO A 469 8.27 8.66 49.78
C PRO A 469 8.05 7.15 50.02
N ARG A 470 7.46 6.39 49.08
CA ARG A 470 7.23 4.93 49.29
C ARG A 470 8.30 4.01 48.70
N ARG A 471 9.39 4.53 48.11
CA ARG A 471 10.46 3.73 47.48
C ARG A 471 11.76 3.55 48.28
N GLN A 472 11.80 3.93 49.57
CA GLN A 472 12.99 3.75 50.43
C GLN A 472 12.86 2.75 51.57
N ARG A 473 11.82 1.90 51.59
CA ARG A 473 11.75 0.77 52.52
C ARG A 473 11.18 -0.45 51.81
N HIS A 474 12.04 -1.22 51.14
CA HIS A 474 11.91 -2.68 50.93
C HIS A 474 13.00 -3.18 49.96
N GLU A 475 14.22 -3.31 50.46
CA GLU A 475 15.19 -4.32 49.98
C GLU A 475 15.94 -4.82 51.22
N PRO A 476 15.73 -6.10 51.61
CA PRO A 476 16.80 -7.06 51.35
C PRO A 476 16.26 -8.48 51.12
N HIS A 477 15.94 -8.89 49.90
CA HIS A 477 15.69 -10.32 49.61
C HIS A 477 15.92 -10.70 48.13
N CYS A 478 17.07 -10.32 47.54
CA CYS A 478 17.47 -10.83 46.22
C CYS A 478 18.92 -11.33 46.16
N ARG A 479 19.38 -12.00 47.23
CA ARG A 479 20.58 -12.85 47.23
C ARG A 479 20.24 -14.29 47.63
N LYS A 480 19.43 -15.01 46.83
CA LYS A 480 19.28 -16.48 47.00
C LYS A 480 18.85 -17.31 45.78
N TRP A 481 18.88 -16.76 44.56
CA TRP A 481 18.40 -17.47 43.36
C TRP A 481 19.47 -17.66 42.26
N LYS A 482 20.75 -17.78 42.64
CA LYS A 482 21.84 -18.13 41.72
C LYS A 482 22.52 -19.49 42.01
N ARG A 483 21.84 -20.43 42.70
CA ARG A 483 22.39 -21.78 42.98
C ARG A 483 21.51 -22.97 42.61
N VAL A 484 20.42 -22.81 41.85
CA VAL A 484 19.50 -23.95 41.55
C VAL A 484 19.36 -24.30 40.06
N LEU A 485 19.96 -23.55 39.13
CA LEU A 485 19.93 -23.90 37.69
C LEU A 485 21.29 -24.36 37.15
N GLY A 486 21.89 -25.29 37.87
CA GLY A 486 23.10 -25.99 37.47
C GLY A 486 23.10 -27.41 38.02
N ARG A 487 22.13 -28.22 37.57
CA ARG A 487 22.08 -29.70 37.56
C ARG A 487 20.64 -30.15 37.32
N ARG A 488 20.27 -30.27 36.05
CA ARG A 488 19.53 -31.40 35.45
C ARG A 488 19.35 -31.13 33.98
#